data_AF-A0A534HGB9-F1
#
_entry.id   AF-A0A534HGB9-F1
#
_cell.length_a   1.000
_cell.length_b   1.000
_cell.length_c   1.000
_cell.angle_alpha   90.00
_cell.angle_beta   90.00
_cell.angle_gamma   90.00
#
_symmetry.space_group_name_H-M   'P 1'
#
loop_
_entity.id
_entity.type
_entity.pdbx_description
1 polymer ?
#
loop_
_entity_poly.entity_id
_entity_poly.type
_entity_poly.pdbx_seq_one_letter_code
_entity_poly.pdbx_strand_id
1 'polypeptide(L)'
;MHMPVTRDLSLRYGEVFDMNRFRLALGGALLCLLALGTRGAHADDAAKPAEPAKPTAPSLTDVLTASGVDIHGYLDTAYSYLSGTGIFTSGVADRVFDTEPNSFNLHQAALIIDYQPKEGFGGFVNLTAARDARVIAAAGETPSNFDVTQAFVQYARGPLTIIGGKFVTLAGAEVINSTLDVNYSRSILFGYAIPFSHTGARLTYATSDRVTVIVGVNNGWDQLQDANKQKTAELGVSFTPNKVFSLAVQGYSGVEQLSGGTFIGAGTHGVRSLVDAVGTYNA
;
A
#
# COMPACT_ATOMS: atom_id res chain seq x y z
N MET A 1 -39.17 -14.78 17.13
CA MET A 1 -38.78 -13.47 16.59
C MET A 1 -37.33 -13.24 17.01
N HIS A 2 -36.38 -13.64 16.17
CA HIS A 2 -34.94 -13.60 16.47
C HIS A 2 -34.25 -13.14 15.18
N MET A 3 -33.74 -11.92 15.17
CA MET A 3 -32.87 -11.41 14.11
C MET A 3 -31.43 -11.80 14.46
N PRO A 4 -30.65 -12.40 13.56
CA PRO A 4 -29.21 -12.49 13.73
C PRO A 4 -28.58 -11.19 13.19
N VAL A 5 -27.88 -10.47 14.06
CA VAL A 5 -26.97 -9.39 13.69
C VAL A 5 -25.61 -10.04 13.38
N THR A 6 -25.29 -10.20 12.10
CA THR A 6 -23.94 -10.53 11.65
C THR A 6 -23.10 -9.26 11.67
N ARG A 7 -22.04 -9.25 12.50
CA ARG A 7 -21.00 -8.21 12.48
C ARG A 7 -19.71 -8.79 11.93
N ASP A 8 -19.17 -8.07 10.96
CA ASP A 8 -17.95 -8.34 10.21
C ASP A 8 -16.71 -8.27 11.12
N LEU A 9 -15.86 -9.30 11.09
CA LEU A 9 -14.71 -9.47 11.99
C LEU A 9 -13.50 -10.03 11.21
N SER A 10 -13.11 -9.35 10.14
CA SER A 10 -11.88 -9.65 9.40
C SER A 10 -11.23 -8.38 8.88
N LEU A 11 -10.24 -7.86 9.62
CA LEU A 11 -9.44 -6.70 9.23
C LEU A 11 -8.61 -7.03 7.98
N ARG A 12 -9.06 -6.53 6.82
CA ARG A 12 -8.19 -6.31 5.66
C ARG A 12 -7.16 -5.23 6.05
N TYR A 13 -6.00 -5.17 5.39
CA TYR A 13 -5.04 -4.09 5.59
C TYR A 13 -5.66 -2.69 5.36
N GLY A 14 -6.78 -2.62 4.61
CA GLY A 14 -7.62 -1.43 4.47
C GLY A 14 -8.56 -1.11 5.64
N GLU A 15 -8.74 -1.97 6.64
CA GLU A 15 -9.65 -1.70 7.78
C GLU A 15 -8.97 -0.98 8.96
N VAL A 16 -7.66 -0.72 8.89
CA VAL A 16 -7.00 0.21 9.83
C VAL A 16 -7.36 1.67 9.49
N PHE A 17 -7.82 1.94 8.27
CA PHE A 17 -8.41 3.21 7.85
C PHE A 17 -9.84 2.97 7.33
N ASP A 18 -10.83 3.12 8.22
CA ASP A 18 -12.26 3.08 7.91
C ASP A 18 -12.59 4.02 6.73
N MET A 19 -12.62 3.47 5.52
CA MET A 19 -12.79 4.17 4.23
C MET A 19 -14.23 4.65 3.97
N ASN A 20 -15.08 4.67 5.00
CA ASN A 20 -16.51 4.95 4.88
C ASN A 20 -16.92 6.36 5.33
N ARG A 21 -16.08 7.38 5.11
CA ARG A 21 -16.49 8.79 5.28
C ARG A 21 -16.07 9.68 4.12
N PHE A 22 -16.99 9.79 3.17
CA PHE A 22 -17.16 10.94 2.27
C PHE A 22 -16.83 12.27 2.96
N ARG A 23 -15.84 12.99 2.45
CA ARG A 23 -15.84 14.46 2.48
C ARG A 23 -15.51 14.98 1.08
N LEU A 24 -16.59 15.43 0.45
CA LEU A 24 -16.63 16.23 -0.76
C LEU A 24 -15.77 17.49 -0.54
N ALA A 25 -14.56 17.55 -1.09
CA ALA A 25 -13.86 18.81 -1.29
C ALA A 25 -14.27 19.34 -2.67
N LEU A 26 -15.22 20.27 -2.67
CA LEU A 26 -15.53 21.11 -3.83
C LEU A 26 -14.26 21.85 -4.27
N GLY A 27 -13.97 21.80 -5.57
CA GLY A 27 -13.20 22.85 -6.24
C GLY A 27 -12.05 22.35 -7.10
N GLY A 28 -12.30 22.16 -8.39
CA GLY A 28 -11.26 21.90 -9.39
C GLY A 28 -11.84 21.31 -10.66
N ALA A 29 -12.20 22.17 -11.61
CA ALA A 29 -12.93 21.83 -12.82
C ALA A 29 -12.23 20.75 -13.67
N LEU A 30 -12.94 19.64 -13.89
CA LEU A 30 -12.65 18.68 -14.95
C LEU A 30 -13.31 19.17 -16.24
N LEU A 31 -12.51 19.59 -17.22
CA LEU A 31 -12.99 19.86 -18.58
C LEU A 31 -12.02 19.23 -19.59
N CYS A 32 -12.31 17.98 -19.96
CA CYS A 32 -11.80 17.39 -21.20
C CYS A 32 -12.98 16.74 -21.94
N LEU A 33 -13.71 17.59 -22.67
CA LEU A 33 -14.63 17.18 -23.74
C LEU A 33 -13.82 16.74 -24.95
N LEU A 34 -13.94 15.47 -25.36
CA LEU A 34 -13.72 15.04 -26.74
C LEU A 34 -14.66 13.88 -27.07
N ALA A 35 -15.91 14.22 -27.41
CA ALA A 35 -16.81 13.33 -28.13
C ALA A 35 -16.95 13.87 -29.57
N LEU A 36 -16.16 13.32 -30.49
CA LEU A 36 -16.34 13.52 -31.93
C LEU A 36 -17.23 12.38 -32.45
N GLY A 37 -18.51 12.68 -32.62
CA GLY A 37 -19.46 11.83 -33.33
C GLY A 37 -20.37 12.70 -34.17
N THR A 38 -20.08 12.78 -35.47
CA THR A 38 -20.85 13.53 -36.47
C THR A 38 -22.28 13.01 -36.59
N ARG A 39 -23.28 13.90 -36.49
CA ARG A 39 -24.68 13.63 -36.82
C ARG A 39 -24.93 13.84 -38.32
N GLY A 40 -25.42 12.78 -38.97
CA GLY A 40 -26.66 12.77 -39.76
C GLY A 40 -26.63 13.23 -41.22
N ALA A 41 -26.98 12.31 -42.13
CA ALA A 41 -27.81 12.61 -43.30
C ALA A 41 -28.58 11.35 -43.80
N HIS A 42 -29.91 11.47 -43.74
CA HIS A 42 -30.99 10.89 -44.57
C HIS A 42 -31.09 9.39 -44.95
N ALA A 43 -32.19 8.81 -44.42
CA ALA A 43 -33.24 7.98 -45.05
C ALA A 43 -32.87 6.82 -46.00
N ASP A 44 -33.16 5.60 -45.56
CA ASP A 44 -34.19 4.74 -46.15
C ASP A 44 -34.52 3.59 -45.18
N ASP A 45 -35.75 3.09 -45.27
CA ASP A 45 -36.38 2.09 -44.40
C ASP A 45 -35.69 0.72 -44.54
N ALA A 46 -34.53 0.57 -43.90
CA ALA A 46 -33.78 -0.67 -43.83
C ALA A 46 -34.15 -1.42 -42.54
N ALA A 47 -34.49 -2.70 -42.70
CA ALA A 47 -34.81 -3.63 -41.64
C ALA A 47 -33.95 -3.43 -40.39
N LYS A 48 -34.59 -3.30 -39.22
CA LYS A 48 -33.94 -3.21 -37.91
C LYS A 48 -32.78 -4.21 -37.86
N PRO A 49 -31.51 -3.77 -37.72
CA PRO A 49 -30.40 -4.68 -37.56
C PRO A 49 -30.71 -5.59 -36.38
N ALA A 50 -30.62 -6.90 -36.59
CA ALA A 50 -30.74 -7.87 -35.51
C ALA A 50 -29.79 -7.43 -34.39
N GLU A 51 -30.32 -7.27 -33.19
CA GLU A 51 -29.53 -6.91 -32.01
C GLU A 51 -28.39 -7.93 -31.90
N PRO A 52 -27.12 -7.49 -31.90
CA PRO A 52 -26.00 -8.42 -31.83
C PRO A 52 -26.20 -9.29 -30.60
N ALA A 53 -26.24 -10.61 -30.80
CA ALA A 53 -26.43 -11.58 -29.74
C ALA A 53 -25.47 -11.24 -28.59
N LYS A 54 -26.01 -11.02 -27.38
CA LYS A 54 -25.20 -10.83 -26.18
C LYS A 54 -24.17 -11.96 -26.14
N PRO A 55 -22.87 -11.66 -25.94
CA PRO A 55 -21.86 -12.70 -25.82
C PRO A 55 -22.28 -13.71 -24.76
N THR A 56 -22.44 -14.98 -25.15
CA THR A 56 -22.83 -16.08 -24.24
C THR A 56 -21.69 -16.51 -23.31
N ALA A 57 -20.46 -16.02 -23.58
CA ALA A 57 -19.31 -16.26 -22.73
C ALA A 57 -19.31 -15.28 -21.56
N PRO A 58 -18.97 -15.73 -20.33
CA PRO A 58 -18.81 -14.83 -19.19
C PRO A 58 -17.72 -13.80 -19.50
N SER A 59 -17.95 -12.55 -19.10
CA SER A 59 -16.94 -11.50 -19.22
C SER A 59 -15.79 -11.74 -18.23
N LEU A 60 -14.64 -11.09 -18.46
CA LEU A 60 -13.53 -11.13 -17.49
C LEU A 60 -13.99 -10.70 -16.09
N THR A 61 -14.83 -9.67 -16.02
CA THR A 61 -15.43 -9.18 -14.76
C THR A 61 -16.28 -10.24 -14.08
N ASP A 62 -17.06 -11.01 -14.84
CA ASP A 62 -17.88 -12.10 -14.30
C ASP A 62 -17.00 -13.21 -13.72
N VAL A 63 -15.90 -13.54 -14.41
CA VAL A 63 -14.93 -14.55 -13.97
C VAL A 63 -14.19 -14.11 -12.70
N LEU A 64 -13.75 -12.85 -12.62
CA LEU A 64 -13.07 -12.29 -11.46
C LEU A 64 -14.01 -12.18 -10.24
N THR A 65 -15.23 -11.71 -10.46
CA THR A 65 -16.23 -11.63 -9.40
C THR A 65 -16.57 -13.02 -8.86
N ALA A 66 -16.69 -14.02 -9.75
CA ALA A 66 -16.95 -15.40 -9.35
C ALA A 66 -15.77 -16.07 -8.62
N SER A 67 -14.53 -15.68 -8.91
CA SER A 67 -13.35 -16.20 -8.22
C SER A 67 -13.06 -15.49 -6.89
N GLY A 68 -13.69 -14.34 -6.64
CA GLY A 68 -13.43 -13.50 -5.47
C GLY A 68 -12.16 -12.67 -5.58
N VAL A 69 -11.50 -12.67 -6.75
CA VAL A 69 -10.31 -11.86 -7.03
C VAL A 69 -10.74 -10.44 -7.32
N ASP A 70 -10.17 -9.48 -6.60
CA ASP A 70 -10.33 -8.07 -6.86
C ASP A 70 -9.11 -7.53 -7.62
N ILE A 71 -9.37 -6.67 -8.61
CA ILE A 71 -8.33 -5.97 -9.38
C ILE A 71 -8.67 -4.49 -9.37
N HIS A 72 -7.82 -3.70 -8.73
CA HIS A 72 -8.00 -2.25 -8.61
C HIS A 72 -6.64 -1.54 -8.69
N GLY A 73 -6.66 -0.22 -8.67
CA GLY A 73 -5.44 0.57 -8.84
C GLY A 73 -5.71 2.06 -8.74
N TYR A 74 -4.65 2.84 -8.82
CA TYR A 74 -4.71 4.30 -8.79
C TYR A 74 -3.57 4.92 -9.59
N LEU A 75 -3.77 6.18 -9.97
CA LEU A 75 -2.75 7.03 -10.56
C LEU A 75 -2.55 8.24 -9.64
N ASP A 76 -1.30 8.57 -9.38
CA ASP A 76 -0.89 9.77 -8.65
C ASP A 76 -0.07 10.66 -9.56
N THR A 77 -0.62 11.82 -9.88
CA THR A 77 0.02 12.83 -10.71
C THR A 77 -0.04 14.17 -10.00
N ALA A 78 1.07 14.90 -9.99
CA ALA A 78 1.10 16.21 -9.36
C ALA A 78 2.09 17.18 -10.02
N TYR A 79 1.96 18.46 -9.68
CA TYR A 79 2.93 19.48 -10.04
C TYR A 79 3.66 19.94 -8.77
N SER A 80 4.99 19.86 -8.79
CA SER A 80 5.83 20.24 -7.65
C SER A 80 6.59 21.53 -7.93
N TYR A 81 6.43 22.51 -7.04
CA TYR A 81 7.22 23.74 -7.02
C TYR A 81 8.06 23.76 -5.74
N LEU A 82 9.39 23.76 -5.87
CA LEU A 82 10.32 23.83 -4.75
C LEU A 82 10.98 25.20 -4.74
N SER A 83 10.84 25.94 -3.63
CA SER A 83 11.46 27.25 -3.42
C SER A 83 12.90 27.20 -2.90
N GLY A 84 13.41 26.00 -2.59
CA GLY A 84 14.78 25.74 -2.12
C GLY A 84 15.45 24.61 -2.90
N THR A 85 16.63 24.19 -2.43
CA THR A 85 17.43 23.14 -3.09
C THR A 85 16.82 21.74 -2.99
N GLY A 86 15.92 21.49 -2.04
CA GLY A 86 15.32 20.18 -1.80
C GLY A 86 16.29 19.16 -1.17
N ILE A 87 17.32 19.65 -0.48
CA ILE A 87 18.43 18.85 0.04
C ILE A 87 18.87 19.43 1.39
N PHE A 88 19.07 18.56 2.38
CA PHE A 88 19.69 18.91 3.65
C PHE A 88 21.15 19.36 3.48
N THR A 89 21.72 20.00 4.50
CA THR A 89 23.15 20.35 4.53
C THR A 89 24.07 19.14 4.32
N SER A 90 23.61 17.93 4.65
CA SER A 90 24.34 16.67 4.42
C SER A 90 24.44 16.25 2.95
N GLY A 91 23.71 16.90 2.04
CA GLY A 91 23.63 16.50 0.63
C GLY A 91 22.55 15.44 0.33
N VAL A 92 21.78 15.03 1.35
CA VAL A 92 20.68 14.07 1.22
C VAL A 92 19.36 14.81 0.98
N ALA A 93 18.48 14.26 0.14
CA ALA A 93 17.20 14.88 -0.18
C ALA A 93 16.36 15.15 1.09
N ASP A 94 15.74 16.32 1.20
CA ASP A 94 14.85 16.63 2.33
C ASP A 94 13.40 16.18 2.12
N ARG A 95 13.13 15.59 0.95
CA ARG A 95 11.85 15.01 0.53
C ARG A 95 12.07 13.60 0.02
N VAL A 96 11.01 12.79 0.06
CA VAL A 96 11.06 11.36 -0.30
C VAL A 96 10.72 11.14 -1.78
N PHE A 97 9.55 11.62 -2.23
CA PHE A 97 9.02 11.34 -3.58
C PHE A 97 9.06 12.54 -4.53
N ASP A 98 8.88 13.75 -4.02
CA ASP A 98 8.71 14.98 -4.80
C ASP A 98 9.98 15.85 -4.77
N THR A 99 11.08 15.30 -5.26
CA THR A 99 12.40 15.95 -5.24
C THR A 99 12.66 16.85 -6.44
N GLU A 100 11.90 16.71 -7.53
CA GLU A 100 12.11 17.49 -8.74
C GLU A 100 11.46 18.88 -8.68
N PRO A 101 12.23 19.97 -8.84
CA PRO A 101 11.69 21.31 -8.86
C PRO A 101 10.95 21.60 -10.17
N ASN A 102 9.85 22.35 -10.09
CA ASN A 102 9.10 22.94 -11.21
C ASN A 102 8.63 21.91 -12.26
N SER A 103 8.17 20.74 -11.81
CA SER A 103 7.91 19.60 -12.69
C SER A 103 6.51 19.04 -12.53
N PHE A 104 5.89 18.65 -13.65
CA PHE A 104 4.75 17.73 -13.65
C PHE A 104 5.28 16.30 -13.52
N ASN A 105 4.76 15.56 -12.56
CA ASN A 105 5.22 14.24 -12.22
C ASN A 105 4.06 13.25 -12.22
N LEU A 106 4.33 12.07 -12.76
CA LEU A 106 3.59 10.85 -12.43
C LEU A 106 4.37 10.19 -11.29
N HIS A 107 3.85 10.30 -10.07
CA HIS A 107 4.45 9.74 -8.87
C HIS A 107 4.28 8.23 -8.85
N GLN A 108 3.03 7.78 -8.93
CA GLN A 108 2.67 6.38 -8.86
C GLN A 108 1.63 6.01 -9.93
N ALA A 109 1.82 4.85 -10.53
CA ALA A 109 0.76 4.13 -11.22
C ALA A 109 0.71 2.73 -10.60
N ALA A 110 -0.32 2.46 -9.81
CA ALA A 110 -0.43 1.23 -9.04
C ALA A 110 -1.50 0.30 -9.61
N LEU A 111 -1.17 -0.99 -9.68
CA LEU A 111 -2.10 -2.08 -9.98
C LEU A 111 -2.03 -3.10 -8.84
N ILE A 112 -3.18 -3.36 -8.24
CA ILE A 112 -3.35 -4.25 -7.11
C ILE A 112 -4.28 -5.38 -7.53
N ILE A 113 -3.86 -6.61 -7.23
CA ILE A 113 -4.61 -7.84 -7.44
C ILE A 113 -4.64 -8.57 -6.10
N ASP A 114 -5.82 -8.78 -5.54
CA ASP A 114 -5.96 -9.47 -4.27
C ASP A 114 -7.07 -10.52 -4.24
N TYR A 115 -6.81 -11.56 -3.46
CA TYR A 115 -7.78 -12.55 -3.06
C TYR A 115 -7.42 -12.97 -1.64
N GLN A 116 -8.09 -12.40 -0.64
CA GLN A 116 -7.80 -12.64 0.77
C GLN A 116 -9.06 -13.16 1.48
N PRO A 117 -9.40 -14.46 1.33
CA PRO A 117 -10.58 -15.02 1.96
C PRO A 117 -10.43 -15.05 3.48
N LYS A 118 -11.57 -15.05 4.19
CA LYS A 118 -11.60 -15.13 5.66
C LYS A 118 -11.13 -16.48 6.21
N GLU A 119 -11.23 -17.52 5.39
CA GLU A 119 -10.73 -18.86 5.70
C GLU A 119 -10.05 -19.45 4.47
N GLY A 120 -8.90 -20.09 4.67
CA GLY A 120 -8.14 -20.75 3.62
C GLY A 120 -7.00 -19.89 3.05
N PHE A 121 -6.54 -20.27 1.85
CA PHE A 121 -5.41 -19.63 1.18
C PHE A 121 -5.85 -18.43 0.36
N GLY A 122 -5.01 -17.40 0.36
CA GLY A 122 -5.16 -16.20 -0.44
C GLY A 122 -3.82 -15.68 -0.95
N GLY A 123 -3.85 -14.54 -1.64
CA GLY A 123 -2.68 -13.84 -2.12
C GLY A 123 -2.96 -12.37 -2.38
N PHE A 124 -1.89 -11.60 -2.45
CA PHE A 124 -1.93 -10.17 -2.71
C PHE A 124 -0.70 -9.78 -3.52
N VAL A 125 -0.93 -9.02 -4.59
CA VAL A 125 0.12 -8.42 -5.43
C VAL A 125 -0.19 -6.95 -5.62
N ASN A 126 0.79 -6.10 -5.34
CA ASN A 126 0.76 -4.67 -5.64
C ASN A 126 1.98 -4.32 -6.49
N LEU A 127 1.72 -3.87 -7.71
CA LEU A 127 2.73 -3.41 -8.67
C LEU A 127 2.67 -1.89 -8.73
N THR A 128 3.81 -1.24 -8.50
CA THR A 128 3.92 0.22 -8.60
C THR A 128 4.85 0.58 -9.74
N ALA A 129 4.38 1.42 -10.65
CA ALA A 129 5.18 2.03 -11.71
C ALA A 129 5.35 3.54 -11.47
N ALA A 130 6.24 4.14 -12.26
CA ALA A 130 6.63 5.55 -12.26
C ALA A 130 7.69 5.93 -11.20
N ARG A 131 7.76 7.20 -10.81
CA ARG A 131 8.94 7.76 -10.14
C ARG A 131 9.19 7.15 -8.77
N ASP A 132 8.14 7.00 -7.98
CA ASP A 132 8.23 6.56 -6.59
C ASP A 132 8.71 5.11 -6.49
N ALA A 133 8.49 4.30 -7.53
CA ALA A 133 8.99 2.92 -7.62
C ALA A 133 10.52 2.84 -7.44
N ARG A 134 11.27 3.86 -7.86
CA ARG A 134 12.73 3.92 -7.65
C ARG A 134 13.11 4.12 -6.20
N VAL A 135 12.25 4.79 -5.42
CA VAL A 135 12.50 5.15 -4.03
C VAL A 135 12.11 4.00 -3.11
N ILE A 136 11.02 3.30 -3.40
CA ILE A 136 10.52 2.18 -2.59
C ILE A 136 11.13 0.83 -2.94
N ALA A 137 12.00 0.77 -3.97
CA ALA A 137 12.65 -0.46 -4.39
C ALA A 137 13.48 -1.05 -3.24
N ALA A 138 13.29 -2.35 -2.98
CA ALA A 138 14.04 -3.06 -1.96
C ALA A 138 15.53 -3.15 -2.34
N ALA A 139 16.41 -3.07 -1.34
CA ALA A 139 17.83 -3.33 -1.50
C ALA A 139 18.07 -4.71 -2.11
N GLY A 140 19.00 -4.75 -3.07
CA GLY A 140 19.29 -5.93 -3.89
C GLY A 140 18.59 -5.93 -5.26
N GLU A 141 17.60 -5.07 -5.47
CA GLU A 141 17.00 -4.81 -6.79
C GLU A 141 17.71 -3.64 -7.49
N THR A 142 17.69 -3.63 -8.82
CA THR A 142 18.14 -2.45 -9.58
C THR A 142 17.02 -1.42 -9.57
N PRO A 143 17.20 -0.21 -8.98
CA PRO A 143 16.14 0.79 -8.94
C PRO A 143 15.63 1.10 -10.34
N SER A 144 14.32 0.97 -10.54
CA SER A 144 13.68 1.15 -11.84
C SER A 144 12.37 1.92 -11.70
N ASN A 145 11.77 2.31 -12.82
CA ASN A 145 10.42 2.91 -12.86
C ASN A 145 9.30 1.90 -12.54
N PHE A 146 9.64 0.77 -11.95
CA PHE A 146 8.74 -0.33 -11.66
C PHE A 146 9.25 -1.08 -10.42
N ASP A 147 8.35 -1.40 -9.51
CA ASP A 147 8.61 -2.17 -8.30
C ASP A 147 7.43 -3.11 -8.01
N VAL A 148 7.76 -4.33 -7.57
CA VAL A 148 6.79 -5.23 -6.96
C VAL A 148 6.69 -4.85 -5.49
N THR A 149 5.84 -3.87 -5.19
CA THR A 149 5.74 -3.26 -3.84
C THR A 149 5.27 -4.26 -2.80
N GLN A 150 4.33 -5.12 -3.17
CA GLN A 150 3.93 -6.26 -2.34
C GLN A 150 3.69 -7.48 -3.22
N ALA A 151 4.08 -8.64 -2.72
CA ALA A 151 3.76 -9.93 -3.27
C ALA A 151 3.83 -10.95 -2.14
N PHE A 152 2.68 -11.40 -1.64
CA PHE A 152 2.63 -12.38 -0.56
C PHE A 152 1.47 -13.37 -0.73
N VAL A 153 1.67 -14.55 -0.13
CA VAL A 153 0.63 -15.55 0.08
C VAL A 153 0.06 -15.38 1.48
N GLN A 154 -1.24 -15.60 1.62
CA GLN A 154 -1.95 -15.58 2.89
C GLN A 154 -2.51 -16.97 3.22
N TYR A 155 -2.56 -17.30 4.49
CA TYR A 155 -3.45 -18.32 5.04
C TYR A 155 -4.23 -17.75 6.23
N ALA A 156 -5.56 -17.86 6.19
CA ALA A 156 -6.45 -17.40 7.25
C ALA A 156 -7.26 -18.56 7.85
N ARG A 157 -7.44 -18.55 9.17
CA ARG A 157 -8.29 -19.52 9.89
C ARG A 157 -8.77 -18.92 11.21
N GLY A 158 -10.08 -18.63 11.31
CA GLY A 158 -10.64 -17.98 12.49
C GLY A 158 -9.94 -16.65 12.78
N PRO A 159 -9.46 -16.38 14.02
CA PRO A 159 -8.78 -15.13 14.36
C PRO A 159 -7.32 -15.03 13.86
N LEU A 160 -6.80 -16.09 13.23
CA LEU A 160 -5.41 -16.19 12.79
C LEU A 160 -5.29 -15.87 11.30
N THR A 161 -4.34 -14.99 10.97
CA THR A 161 -3.89 -14.75 9.60
C THR A 161 -2.37 -14.82 9.55
N ILE A 162 -1.81 -15.56 8.58
CA ILE A 162 -0.38 -15.64 8.34
C ILE A 162 -0.12 -15.19 6.90
N ILE A 163 0.86 -14.32 6.71
CA ILE A 163 1.36 -13.94 5.40
C ILE A 163 2.85 -14.28 5.26
N GLY A 164 3.25 -14.63 4.04
CA GLY A 164 4.65 -14.89 3.68
C GLY A 164 4.97 -14.33 2.30
N GLY A 165 6.07 -13.60 2.18
CA GLY A 165 6.47 -12.91 0.95
C GLY A 165 7.04 -11.52 1.22
N LYS A 166 6.90 -10.61 0.25
CA LYS A 166 7.21 -9.17 0.39
C LYS A 166 5.92 -8.42 0.73
N PHE A 167 5.93 -7.68 1.82
CA PHE A 167 4.78 -6.90 2.31
C PHE A 167 5.24 -5.58 2.91
N VAL A 168 4.36 -4.58 2.92
CA VAL A 168 4.67 -3.29 3.53
C VAL A 168 4.84 -3.38 5.05
N THR A 169 5.58 -2.42 5.58
CA THR A 169 5.75 -2.24 7.03
C THR A 169 4.41 -2.06 7.76
N LEU A 170 4.41 -2.30 9.08
CA LEU A 170 3.32 -1.89 9.98
C LEU A 170 3.41 -0.42 10.35
N ALA A 171 4.58 0.21 10.21
CA ALA A 171 4.70 1.63 10.47
C ALA A 171 3.74 2.40 9.56
N GLY A 172 2.82 3.15 10.17
CA GLY A 172 1.53 3.43 9.53
C GLY A 172 1.03 4.85 9.67
N ALA A 173 1.84 5.76 10.20
CA ALA A 173 1.49 7.19 10.24
C ALA A 173 1.40 7.77 8.81
N GLU A 174 2.26 7.27 7.93
CA GLU A 174 2.31 7.58 6.52
C GLU A 174 2.61 6.30 5.75
N VAL A 175 2.05 6.12 4.55
CA VAL A 175 2.11 4.84 3.81
C VAL A 175 2.51 5.05 2.34
N ILE A 176 3.00 4.02 1.64
CA ILE A 176 3.42 4.16 0.23
C ILE A 176 2.26 4.64 -0.66
N ASN A 177 1.07 4.08 -0.46
CA ASN A 177 -0.11 4.43 -1.25
C ASN A 177 -0.58 5.85 -0.92
N SER A 178 -0.46 6.75 -1.89
CA SER A 178 -0.83 8.17 -1.71
C SER A 178 -2.30 8.40 -1.41
N THR A 179 -3.18 7.52 -1.87
CA THR A 179 -4.64 7.62 -1.62
C THR A 179 -5.03 7.40 -0.17
N LEU A 180 -4.13 6.80 0.63
CA LEU A 180 -4.37 6.46 2.04
C LEU A 180 -3.68 7.43 3.01
N ASP A 181 -3.09 8.50 2.49
CA ASP A 181 -2.32 9.44 3.28
C ASP A 181 -3.03 10.80 3.36
N VAL A 182 -2.84 11.47 4.49
CA VAL A 182 -3.42 12.79 4.75
C VAL A 182 -2.53 13.91 4.22
N ASN A 183 -1.24 13.64 4.05
CA ASN A 183 -0.27 14.57 3.52
C ASN A 183 -0.17 14.44 2.00
N TYR A 184 0.06 15.58 1.34
CA TYR A 184 0.31 15.62 -0.10
C TYR A 184 1.55 14.79 -0.51
N SER A 185 2.60 14.84 0.31
CA SER A 185 3.83 14.04 0.17
C SER A 185 4.19 13.47 1.54
N ARG A 186 5.33 12.78 1.64
CA ARG A 186 5.76 12.09 2.84
C ARG A 186 6.72 12.91 3.69
N SER A 187 6.56 12.82 5.00
CA SER A 187 7.46 13.47 5.95
C SER A 187 8.85 12.82 5.94
N ILE A 188 9.79 13.51 6.58
CA ILE A 188 11.14 13.02 6.81
C ILE A 188 11.15 11.67 7.55
N LEU A 189 10.19 11.41 8.44
CA LEU A 189 10.17 10.16 9.21
C LEU A 189 9.82 8.97 8.33
N PHE A 190 8.93 9.15 7.36
CA PHE A 190 8.61 8.12 6.38
C PHE A 190 9.83 7.75 5.53
N GLY A 191 10.63 8.73 5.09
CA GLY A 191 11.80 8.46 4.25
C GLY A 191 13.01 7.89 4.97
N TYR A 192 13.19 8.22 6.26
CA TYR A 192 14.46 7.98 6.94
C TYR A 192 14.35 7.16 8.23
N ALA A 193 13.18 7.04 8.85
CA ALA A 193 13.02 6.26 10.07
C ALA A 193 12.51 4.84 9.79
N ILE A 194 11.46 4.73 8.96
CA ILE A 194 10.73 3.48 8.72
C ILE A 194 11.31 2.70 7.52
N PRO A 195 11.13 1.37 7.46
CA PRO A 195 11.25 0.64 6.21
C PRO A 195 9.99 0.82 5.37
N PHE A 196 10.09 0.76 4.05
CA PHE A 196 8.93 0.70 3.16
C PHE A 196 8.34 -0.71 3.11
N SER A 197 9.21 -1.72 3.06
CA SER A 197 8.81 -3.13 2.92
C SER A 197 9.65 -4.08 3.75
N HIS A 198 9.08 -5.25 4.00
CA HIS A 198 9.71 -6.40 4.62
C HIS A 198 9.50 -7.64 3.75
N THR A 199 10.55 -8.44 3.63
CA THR A 199 10.46 -9.79 3.07
C THR A 199 10.60 -10.81 4.18
N GLY A 200 9.57 -11.62 4.41
CA GLY A 200 9.57 -12.57 5.52
C GLY A 200 8.23 -13.24 5.75
N ALA A 201 7.90 -13.47 7.02
CA ALA A 201 6.61 -13.97 7.47
C ALA A 201 6.06 -13.14 8.62
N ARG A 202 4.75 -12.90 8.61
CA ARG A 202 4.02 -12.16 9.65
C ARG A 202 2.77 -12.93 10.03
N LEU A 203 2.57 -13.07 11.33
CA LEU A 203 1.38 -13.66 11.94
C LEU A 203 0.59 -12.55 12.63
N THR A 204 -0.70 -12.51 12.34
CA THR A 204 -1.67 -11.62 12.96
C THR A 204 -2.70 -12.47 13.68
N TYR A 205 -2.98 -12.14 14.94
CA TYR A 205 -3.94 -12.83 15.78
C TYR A 205 -4.88 -11.84 16.47
N ALA A 206 -6.16 -11.88 16.12
CA ALA A 206 -7.20 -11.12 16.80
C ALA A 206 -7.54 -11.80 18.14
N THR A 207 -6.99 -11.30 19.24
CA THR A 207 -7.23 -11.87 20.57
C THR A 207 -8.65 -11.61 21.07
N SER A 208 -9.29 -10.55 20.54
CA SER A 208 -10.69 -10.18 20.76
C SER A 208 -11.16 -9.24 19.65
N ASP A 209 -12.43 -8.84 19.68
CA ASP A 209 -12.98 -7.82 18.77
C ASP A 209 -12.33 -6.43 18.88
N ARG A 210 -11.47 -6.21 19.89
CA ARG A 210 -10.85 -4.91 20.19
C ARG A 210 -9.34 -4.93 20.12
N VAL A 211 -8.72 -6.11 20.16
CA VAL A 211 -7.26 -6.24 20.32
C VAL A 211 -6.73 -7.22 19.30
N THR A 212 -5.72 -6.78 18.56
CA THR A 212 -4.98 -7.63 17.63
C THR A 212 -3.51 -7.58 17.99
N VAL A 213 -2.85 -8.73 17.95
CA VAL A 213 -1.41 -8.87 18.15
C VAL A 213 -0.78 -9.36 16.87
N ILE A 214 0.36 -8.79 16.52
CA ILE A 214 1.13 -9.10 15.33
C ILE A 214 2.53 -9.50 15.76
N VAL A 215 3.06 -10.59 15.20
CA VAL A 215 4.46 -10.99 15.37
C VAL A 215 5.02 -11.37 14.02
N GLY A 216 6.29 -11.05 13.76
CA GLY A 216 6.90 -11.32 12.48
C GLY A 216 8.41 -11.51 12.56
N VAL A 217 8.93 -12.10 11.50
CA VAL A 217 10.37 -12.26 11.27
C VAL A 217 10.65 -11.98 9.79
N ASN A 218 11.62 -11.13 9.51
CA ASN A 218 11.91 -10.67 8.16
C ASN A 218 13.41 -10.43 7.93
N ASN A 219 13.76 -10.18 6.67
CA ASN A 219 15.14 -9.97 6.21
C ASN A 219 15.73 -8.60 6.59
N GLY A 220 14.99 -7.72 7.29
CA GLY A 220 15.49 -6.39 7.68
C GLY A 220 14.80 -5.21 7.00
N TRP A 221 15.46 -4.06 7.05
CA TRP A 221 15.00 -2.80 6.46
C TRP A 221 15.14 -2.82 4.93
N ASP A 222 14.00 -2.95 4.25
CA ASP A 222 13.90 -2.91 2.79
C ASP A 222 14.76 -3.96 2.08
N GLN A 223 15.01 -5.10 2.72
CA GLN A 223 15.82 -6.18 2.13
C GLN A 223 14.93 -7.22 1.45
N LEU A 224 15.13 -7.41 0.14
CA LEU A 224 14.52 -8.55 -0.56
C LEU A 224 15.31 -9.83 -0.28
N GLN A 225 16.63 -9.77 -0.51
CA GLN A 225 17.58 -10.79 -0.12
C GLN A 225 18.30 -10.33 1.14
N ASP A 226 18.41 -11.21 2.13
CA ASP A 226 19.06 -10.84 3.39
C ASP A 226 20.58 -10.68 3.17
N ALA A 227 21.09 -9.47 3.43
CA ALA A 227 22.52 -9.19 3.46
C ALA A 227 23.18 -9.61 4.79
N ASN A 228 22.38 -9.92 5.81
CA ASN A 228 22.81 -10.38 7.13
C ASN A 228 22.49 -11.88 7.31
N LYS A 229 23.18 -12.55 8.23
CA LYS A 229 22.78 -13.92 8.67
C LYS A 229 21.62 -13.90 9.67
N GLN A 230 21.29 -12.72 10.21
CA GLN A 230 20.37 -12.54 11.33
C GLN A 230 19.10 -11.84 10.85
N LYS A 231 17.95 -12.28 11.34
CA LYS A 231 16.64 -11.74 10.97
C LYS A 231 16.21 -10.59 11.87
N THR A 232 15.38 -9.72 11.34
CA THR A 232 14.69 -8.66 12.10
C THR A 232 13.38 -9.19 12.64
N ALA A 233 13.16 -8.99 13.93
CA ALA A 233 11.91 -9.30 14.61
C ALA A 233 10.95 -8.12 14.50
N GLU A 234 9.66 -8.45 14.40
CA GLU A 234 8.55 -7.51 14.31
C GLU A 234 7.52 -7.84 15.39
N LEU A 235 7.00 -6.81 16.07
CA LEU A 235 5.92 -6.92 17.05
C LEU A 235 4.94 -5.77 16.83
N GLY A 236 3.64 -6.05 16.90
CA GLY A 236 2.60 -5.03 16.81
C GLY A 236 1.42 -5.35 17.72
N VAL A 237 0.77 -4.32 18.23
CA VAL A 237 -0.49 -4.41 18.96
C VAL A 237 -1.39 -3.30 18.46
N SER A 238 -2.61 -3.65 18.05
CA SER A 238 -3.67 -2.65 17.83
C SER A 238 -4.78 -2.82 18.85
N PHE A 239 -5.33 -1.68 19.28
CA PHE A 239 -6.37 -1.56 20.28
C PHE A 239 -7.44 -0.58 19.80
N THR A 240 -8.63 -1.10 19.52
CA THR A 240 -9.80 -0.34 19.04
C THR A 240 -10.99 -0.63 19.97
N PRO A 241 -11.07 0.03 21.14
CA PRO A 241 -12.12 -0.26 22.12
C PRO A 241 -13.52 0.12 21.64
N ASN A 242 -13.62 1.12 20.76
CA ASN A 242 -14.85 1.64 20.19
C ASN A 242 -14.57 2.37 18.87
N LYS A 243 -15.60 2.94 18.23
CA LYS A 243 -15.48 3.63 16.93
C LYS A 243 -14.83 5.02 16.98
N VAL A 244 -14.68 5.57 18.18
CA VAL A 244 -14.15 6.93 18.40
C VAL A 244 -12.64 6.90 18.56
N PHE A 245 -12.07 5.80 19.04
CA PHE A 245 -10.65 5.71 19.36
C PHE A 245 -10.02 4.41 18.86
N SER A 246 -8.85 4.53 18.24
CA SER A 246 -7.95 3.41 17.97
C SER A 246 -6.50 3.80 18.29
N LEU A 247 -5.70 2.81 18.65
CA LEU A 247 -4.25 2.93 18.86
C LEU A 247 -3.56 1.71 18.25
N ALA A 248 -2.54 1.94 17.44
CA ALA A 248 -1.60 0.93 16.98
C ALA A 248 -0.20 1.25 17.50
N VAL A 249 0.49 0.26 18.05
CA VAL A 249 1.89 0.35 18.45
C VAL A 249 2.63 -0.82 17.85
N GLN A 250 3.71 -0.55 17.14
CA GLN A 250 4.50 -1.54 16.44
C GLN A 250 5.98 -1.24 16.59
N GLY A 251 6.80 -2.27 16.51
CA GLY A 251 8.23 -2.13 16.62
C GLY A 251 8.99 -3.22 15.88
N TYR A 252 10.22 -2.84 15.56
CA TYR A 252 11.18 -3.63 14.82
C TYR A 252 12.48 -3.65 15.59
N SER A 253 13.14 -4.79 15.61
CA SER A 253 14.52 -4.86 16.09
C SER A 253 15.27 -5.97 15.38
N GLY A 254 16.41 -5.63 14.81
CA GLY A 254 17.26 -6.60 14.15
C GLY A 254 18.64 -6.04 13.86
N VAL A 255 19.51 -6.94 13.43
CA VAL A 255 20.89 -6.57 13.09
C VAL A 255 20.95 -6.20 11.62
N GLU A 256 21.42 -4.99 11.37
CA GLU A 256 21.59 -4.43 10.04
C GLU A 256 23.07 -4.23 9.74
N GLN A 257 23.45 -4.43 8.48
CA GLN A 257 24.78 -4.03 8.02
C GLN A 257 24.78 -2.52 7.85
N LEU A 258 25.71 -1.85 8.54
CA LEU A 258 25.91 -0.43 8.33
C LEU A 258 26.49 -0.23 6.93
N SER A 259 25.86 0.63 6.14
CA SER A 259 26.44 1.06 4.86
C SER A 259 27.79 1.72 5.16
N GLY A 260 28.87 1.19 4.60
CA GLY A 260 30.23 1.58 4.94
C GLY A 260 30.48 3.05 4.62
N GLY A 261 30.70 3.86 5.66
CA GLY A 261 31.18 5.23 5.54
C GLY A 261 32.70 5.29 5.70
N THR A 262 33.31 6.43 5.37
CA THR A 262 34.77 6.66 5.54
C THR A 262 35.28 6.38 6.97
N PHE A 263 34.39 6.39 7.97
CA PHE A 263 34.68 6.18 9.38
C PHE A 263 34.14 4.85 9.96
N ILE A 264 33.39 4.06 9.18
CA ILE A 264 32.76 2.80 9.62
C ILE A 264 33.20 1.70 8.66
N GLY A 265 33.96 0.73 9.16
CA GLY A 265 34.51 -0.35 8.34
C GLY A 265 33.42 -1.15 7.61
N ALA A 266 33.71 -1.57 6.38
CA ALA A 266 32.84 -2.47 5.63
C ALA A 266 32.59 -3.76 6.44
N GLY A 267 31.33 -4.21 6.51
CA GLY A 267 30.93 -5.39 7.29
C GLY A 267 30.69 -5.13 8.78
N THR A 268 30.65 -3.86 9.21
CA THR A 268 30.21 -3.52 10.58
C THR A 268 28.70 -3.73 10.71
N HIS A 269 28.30 -4.49 11.71
CA HIS A 269 26.89 -4.75 12.03
C HIS A 269 26.46 -3.94 13.25
N GLY A 270 25.23 -3.43 13.23
CA GLY A 270 24.61 -2.74 14.36
C GLY A 270 23.17 -3.18 14.57
N VAL A 271 22.63 -2.98 15.77
CA VAL A 271 21.20 -3.20 16.01
C VAL A 271 20.45 -1.95 15.57
N ARG A 272 19.50 -2.11 14.64
CA ARG A 272 18.53 -1.08 14.29
C ARG A 272 17.20 -1.43 14.95
N SER A 273 16.65 -0.47 15.68
CA SER A 273 15.33 -0.60 16.31
C SER A 273 14.45 0.59 15.99
N LEU A 274 13.15 0.35 15.85
CA LEU A 274 12.13 1.35 15.63
C LEU A 274 10.92 1.01 16.48
N VAL A 275 10.28 2.03 17.06
CA VAL A 275 8.95 1.93 17.64
C VAL A 275 8.11 3.03 17.00
N ASP A 276 6.96 2.65 16.46
CA ASP A 276 5.97 3.54 15.87
C ASP A 276 4.65 3.38 16.63
N ALA A 277 3.98 4.49 16.90
CA ALA A 277 2.72 4.53 17.63
C ALA A 277 1.78 5.55 16.97
N VAL A 278 0.63 5.07 16.50
CA VAL A 278 -0.36 5.87 15.77
C VAL A 278 -1.71 5.74 16.46
N GLY A 279 -2.29 6.86 16.84
CA GLY A 279 -3.61 6.93 17.45
C GLY A 279 -4.58 7.74 16.60
N THR A 280 -5.80 7.25 16.45
CA THR A 280 -6.89 7.96 15.77
C THR A 280 -7.96 8.31 16.78
N TYR A 281 -8.43 9.56 16.74
CA TYR A 281 -9.56 10.04 17.52
C TYR A 281 -10.58 10.72 16.60
N ASN A 282 -11.80 10.17 16.56
CA ASN A 282 -12.90 10.67 15.76
C ASN A 282 -13.87 11.46 16.64
N ALA A 283 -13.74 12.79 16.60
CA ALA A 283 -14.66 13.73 17.25
C ALA A 283 -16.03 13.79 16.57
#